data_AF-A0A4Q5SJT3-F1
#
_entry.id   AF-A0A4Q5SJT3-F1
#
_cell.length_a   1.000
_cell.length_b   1.000
_cell.length_c   1.000
_cell.angle_alpha   90.00
_cell.angle_beta   90.00
_cell.angle_gamma   90.00
#
_symmetry.space_group_name_H-M   'P 1'
#
loop_
_entity.id
_entity.type
_entity.pdbx_description
1 polymer ?
#
loop_
_entity_poly.entity_id
_entity_poly.type
_entity_poly.pdbx_seq_one_letter_code
_entity_poly.pdbx_strand_id
1 'polypeptide(L)'
;TKEAPVHEAVKQAIVAASELDTRLVMRPLRNTERVMTNAAVEDLLRIEKEKGADLKFEDIIEQVAGVYPRIMREGDMDAGAWSCGMVAGLIDDIPTCQELIDRIMAEAEAIIRQRLCGFLDG
;
A
#
# COMPACT_ATOMS: atom_id res chain seq x y z
N THR A 1 -2.58 10.00 -6.60
CA THR A 1 -2.70 11.20 -7.45
C THR A 1 -4.14 11.64 -7.55
N LYS A 2 -4.40 12.89 -7.97
CA LYS A 2 -5.75 13.46 -8.09
C LYS A 2 -6.61 12.69 -9.09
N GLU A 3 -6.02 12.24 -10.19
CA GLU A 3 -6.66 11.55 -11.31
C GLU A 3 -7.02 10.09 -11.00
N ALA A 4 -6.39 9.48 -9.99
CA ALA A 4 -6.67 8.09 -9.63
C ALA A 4 -8.18 7.93 -9.29
N PRO A 5 -8.91 7.03 -9.99
CA PRO A 5 -10.36 6.88 -9.86
C PRO A 5 -10.72 5.96 -8.69
N VAL A 6 -10.24 6.33 -7.50
CA VAL A 6 -10.51 5.63 -6.24
C VAL A 6 -11.13 6.60 -5.24
N HIS A 7 -11.85 6.07 -4.27
CA HIS A 7 -12.45 6.82 -3.19
C HIS A 7 -11.39 7.64 -2.45
N GLU A 8 -11.74 8.85 -2.01
CA GLU A 8 -10.78 9.77 -1.38
C GLU A 8 -10.17 9.19 -0.10
N ALA A 9 -10.95 8.43 0.67
CA ALA A 9 -10.46 7.72 1.86
C ALA A 9 -9.26 6.80 1.57
N VAL A 10 -9.18 6.20 0.38
CA VAL A 10 -8.02 5.37 -0.02
C VAL A 10 -6.76 6.22 -0.13
N LYS A 11 -6.88 7.39 -0.77
CA LYS A 11 -5.75 8.31 -0.95
C LYS A 11 -5.28 8.87 0.40
N GLN A 12 -6.23 9.27 1.25
CA GLN A 12 -5.94 9.75 2.60
C GLN A 12 -5.32 8.67 3.48
N ALA A 13 -5.76 7.41 3.36
CA ALA A 13 -5.15 6.29 4.09
C ALA A 13 -3.69 6.07 3.67
N ILE A 14 -3.35 6.23 2.39
CA ILE A 14 -1.95 6.15 1.92
C ILE A 14 -1.12 7.30 2.50
N VAL A 15 -1.63 8.54 2.45
CA VAL A 15 -0.93 9.73 2.97
C VAL A 15 -0.72 9.66 4.49
N ALA A 16 -1.67 9.05 5.22
CA ALA A 16 -1.59 8.90 6.66
C ALA A 16 -0.71 7.71 7.11
N ALA A 17 -0.34 6.80 6.21
CA ALA A 17 0.36 5.58 6.55
C ALA A 17 1.87 5.80 6.71
N SER A 18 2.46 5.10 7.68
CA SER A 18 3.90 4.89 7.79
C SER A 18 4.35 3.66 7.00
N GLU A 19 5.66 3.45 6.89
CA GLU A 19 6.25 2.25 6.30
C GLU A 19 5.91 0.95 7.08
N LEU A 20 5.48 1.07 8.34
CA LEU A 20 5.12 -0.03 9.22
C LEU A 20 3.64 -0.47 9.10
N ASP A 21 2.83 0.28 8.36
CA ASP A 21 1.38 0.08 8.25
C ASP A 21 0.99 -0.89 7.13
N THR A 22 1.91 -1.79 6.74
CA THR A 22 1.60 -2.88 5.81
C THR A 22 1.84 -4.25 6.45
N ARG A 23 1.20 -5.27 5.90
CA ARG A 23 1.35 -6.67 6.31
C ARG A 23 1.57 -7.56 5.10
N LEU A 24 2.20 -8.71 5.33
CA LEU A 24 2.24 -9.81 4.37
C LEU A 24 1.20 -10.85 4.77
N VAL A 25 0.22 -11.07 3.91
CA VAL A 25 -0.85 -12.06 4.10
C VAL A 25 -0.65 -13.24 3.14
N MET A 26 -1.39 -14.32 3.34
CA MET A 26 -1.42 -15.53 2.51
C MET A 26 -0.06 -16.22 2.35
N ARG A 27 0.83 -16.06 3.34
CA ARG A 27 2.17 -16.69 3.33
C ARG A 27 2.12 -18.21 3.41
N PRO A 28 1.33 -18.84 4.31
CA PRO A 28 1.25 -20.30 4.37
C PRO A 28 0.66 -20.92 3.09
N LEU A 29 -0.24 -20.19 2.42
CA LEU A 29 -0.86 -20.59 1.15
C LEU A 29 0.07 -20.42 -0.07
N ARG A 30 1.29 -19.89 0.13
CA ARG A 30 2.24 -19.55 -0.96
C ARG A 30 1.66 -18.61 -2.01
N ASN A 31 0.70 -17.78 -1.62
CA ASN A 31 0.05 -16.77 -2.46
C ASN A 31 0.23 -15.38 -1.84
N THR A 32 1.46 -15.05 -1.44
CA THR A 32 1.75 -13.89 -0.59
C THR A 32 1.43 -12.56 -1.27
N GLU A 33 0.68 -11.70 -0.57
CA GLU A 33 0.40 -10.33 -0.98
C GLU A 33 0.83 -9.35 0.13
N ARG A 34 1.32 -8.16 -0.26
CA ARG A 34 1.53 -7.05 0.67
C ARG A 34 0.35 -6.10 0.62
N VAL A 35 -0.27 -5.90 1.78
CA VAL A 35 -1.51 -5.14 1.90
C VAL A 35 -1.42 -4.10 3.01
N MET A 36 -2.25 -3.06 2.93
CA MET A 36 -2.41 -2.11 4.02
C MET A 36 -2.97 -2.81 5.27
N THR A 37 -2.49 -2.47 6.46
CA THR A 37 -3.09 -2.97 7.71
C THR A 37 -4.45 -2.32 7.94
N ASN A 38 -5.43 -3.14 8.34
CA ASN A 38 -6.77 -2.73 8.76
C ASN A 38 -7.39 -3.84 9.62
N ALA A 39 -8.61 -3.65 10.11
CA ALA A 39 -9.25 -4.62 10.99
C ALA A 39 -9.39 -6.02 10.36
N ALA A 40 -9.81 -6.10 9.08
CA ALA A 40 -9.98 -7.38 8.39
C ALA A 40 -8.65 -8.09 8.09
N VAL A 41 -7.57 -7.35 7.83
CA VAL A 41 -6.22 -7.92 7.63
C VAL A 41 -5.66 -8.48 8.93
N GLU A 42 -5.85 -7.80 10.06
CA GLU A 42 -5.43 -8.33 11.37
C GLU A 42 -6.22 -9.60 11.75
N ASP A 43 -7.51 -9.67 11.41
CA ASP A 43 -8.31 -10.88 11.57
C ASP A 43 -7.85 -12.03 10.65
N LEU A 44 -7.54 -11.74 9.39
CA LEU A 44 -6.95 -12.70 8.46
C LEU A 44 -5.66 -13.29 9.04
N LEU A 45 -4.74 -12.46 9.52
CA LEU A 45 -3.48 -12.92 10.11
C LEU A 45 -3.69 -13.78 11.36
N ARG A 46 -4.71 -13.46 12.16
CA ARG A 46 -5.14 -14.29 13.30
C ARG A 46 -5.58 -15.68 12.82
N ILE A 47 -6.40 -15.76 11.78
CA ILE A 47 -6.86 -17.04 11.19
C ILE A 47 -5.66 -17.84 10.66
N GLU A 48 -4.73 -17.21 9.94
CA GLU A 48 -3.52 -17.88 9.45
C GLU A 48 -2.70 -18.49 10.58
N LYS A 49 -2.53 -17.74 11.66
CA LYS A 49 -1.79 -18.18 12.84
C LYS A 49 -2.48 -19.34 13.55
N GLU A 50 -3.80 -19.28 13.70
CA GLU A 50 -4.59 -20.30 14.40
C GLU A 50 -4.64 -21.61 13.59
N LYS A 51 -4.80 -21.53 12.27
CA LYS A 51 -4.93 -22.70 11.38
C LYS A 51 -3.58 -23.32 11.02
N GLY A 52 -2.52 -22.51 10.91
CA GLY A 52 -1.18 -22.99 10.60
C GLY A 52 -1.14 -23.82 9.30
N ALA A 53 -0.72 -25.08 9.41
CA ALA A 53 -0.61 -25.99 8.26
C ALA A 53 -1.97 -26.45 7.70
N ASP A 54 -3.06 -26.33 8.48
CA ASP A 54 -4.40 -26.74 8.08
C ASP A 54 -5.19 -25.59 7.40
N LEU A 55 -4.56 -24.42 7.24
CA LEU A 55 -5.17 -23.27 6.60
C LEU A 55 -5.57 -23.59 5.16
N LYS A 56 -6.82 -23.27 4.82
CA LYS A 56 -7.34 -23.33 3.47
C LYS A 56 -7.76 -21.94 3.01
N PHE A 57 -7.86 -21.75 1.70
CA PHE A 57 -8.27 -20.46 1.13
C PHE A 57 -9.69 -20.07 1.57
N GLU A 58 -10.58 -21.05 1.72
CA GLU A 58 -11.96 -20.83 2.16
C GLU A 58 -12.04 -20.25 3.58
N ASP A 59 -11.02 -20.46 4.43
CA ASP A 59 -10.98 -19.91 5.79
C ASP A 59 -10.81 -18.38 5.81
N ILE A 60 -10.31 -17.78 4.73
CA ILE A 60 -9.98 -16.34 4.64
C ILE A 60 -10.70 -15.63 3.47
N ILE A 61 -11.65 -16.31 2.83
CA ILE A 61 -12.28 -15.81 1.59
C ILE A 61 -13.01 -14.48 1.80
N GLU A 62 -13.59 -14.26 2.97
CA GLU A 62 -14.34 -13.04 3.31
C GLU A 62 -13.43 -11.81 3.38
N GLN A 63 -12.17 -12.00 3.79
CA GLN A 63 -11.19 -10.93 3.95
C GLN A 63 -10.47 -10.58 2.64
N VAL A 64 -10.52 -11.44 1.61
CA VAL A 64 -9.74 -11.27 0.36
C VAL A 64 -10.59 -11.20 -0.91
N ALA A 65 -11.75 -11.86 -0.96
CA ALA A 65 -12.57 -11.94 -2.16
C ALA A 65 -13.61 -10.81 -2.21
N GLY A 66 -13.66 -10.08 -3.32
CA GLY A 66 -14.69 -9.05 -3.54
C GLY A 66 -14.54 -7.78 -2.70
N VAL A 67 -13.41 -7.61 -2.01
CA VAL A 67 -13.15 -6.47 -1.10
C VAL A 67 -12.76 -5.18 -1.84
N TYR A 68 -12.13 -5.30 -3.02
CA TYR A 68 -11.66 -4.16 -3.80
C TYR A 68 -12.75 -3.14 -4.17
N PRO A 69 -13.94 -3.53 -4.68
CA PRO A 69 -15.01 -2.57 -4.95
C PRO A 69 -15.44 -1.76 -3.72
N ARG A 70 -15.60 -2.41 -2.56
CA ARG A 70 -15.96 -1.74 -1.29
C ARG A 70 -14.90 -0.72 -0.87
N ILE A 71 -13.63 -1.08 -0.95
CA ILE A 71 -12.52 -0.18 -0.57
C ILE A 71 -12.37 0.93 -1.61
N MET A 72 -12.19 0.56 -2.88
CA MET A 72 -11.79 1.48 -3.95
C MET A 72 -12.92 2.40 -4.41
N ARG A 73 -14.20 2.01 -4.26
CA ARG A 73 -15.34 2.83 -4.70
C ARG A 73 -16.15 3.39 -3.55
N GLU A 74 -16.37 2.61 -2.51
CA GLU A 74 -17.24 2.98 -1.38
C GLU A 74 -16.46 3.55 -0.20
N GLY A 75 -15.13 3.41 -0.18
CA GLY A 75 -14.28 3.95 0.89
C GLY A 75 -14.34 3.15 2.20
N ASP A 76 -14.83 1.92 2.15
CA ASP A 76 -14.89 1.02 3.30
C ASP A 76 -13.50 0.42 3.56
N MET A 77 -12.65 1.20 4.25
CA MET A 77 -11.22 0.90 4.39
C MET A 77 -10.91 -0.34 5.23
N ASP A 78 -11.88 -0.83 6.00
CA ASP A 78 -11.78 -2.04 6.84
C ASP A 78 -12.38 -3.28 6.17
N ALA A 79 -12.86 -3.18 4.92
CA ALA A 79 -13.56 -4.26 4.25
C ALA A 79 -12.71 -5.51 3.96
N GLY A 80 -11.39 -5.38 3.93
CA GLY A 80 -10.51 -6.50 3.58
C GLY A 80 -9.12 -6.10 3.13
N ALA A 81 -8.40 -7.10 2.62
CA ALA A 81 -7.04 -6.97 2.11
C ALA A 81 -7.02 -6.17 0.79
N TRP A 82 -6.32 -5.03 0.80
CA TRP A 82 -6.04 -4.25 -0.42
C TRP A 82 -4.55 -3.94 -0.53
N SER A 83 -4.03 -4.09 -1.75
CA SER A 83 -2.60 -3.92 -2.04
C SER A 83 -2.11 -2.53 -1.66
N CYS A 84 -1.05 -2.49 -0.85
CA CYS A 84 -0.33 -1.26 -0.55
C CYS A 84 1.14 -1.58 -0.23
N GLY A 85 2.07 -0.80 -0.77
CA GLY A 85 3.50 -0.96 -0.54
C GLY A 85 4.00 -0.17 0.66
N MET A 86 5.13 -0.59 1.24
CA MET A 86 5.79 0.16 2.33
C MET A 86 6.22 1.58 1.92
N VAL A 87 6.32 1.85 0.62
CA VAL A 87 6.59 3.18 0.07
C VAL A 87 5.53 4.21 0.46
N ALA A 88 4.36 3.78 0.94
CA ALA A 88 3.33 4.67 1.48
C ALA A 88 3.89 5.63 2.54
N GLY A 89 4.82 5.19 3.39
CA GLY A 89 5.49 6.05 4.38
C GLY A 89 6.38 7.17 3.80
N LEU A 90 6.58 7.21 2.48
CA LEU A 90 7.28 8.29 1.76
C LEU A 90 6.31 9.15 0.92
N ILE A 91 5.00 8.89 0.98
CA ILE A 91 3.98 9.62 0.21
C ILE A 91 3.22 10.51 1.19
N ASP A 92 3.45 11.82 1.12
CA ASP A 92 2.88 12.82 2.03
C ASP A 92 1.88 13.78 1.35
N ASP A 93 1.64 13.61 0.05
CA ASP A 93 0.74 14.46 -0.73
C ASP A 93 -0.07 13.72 -1.81
N ILE A 94 -1.03 14.45 -2.40
CA ILE A 94 -1.89 13.96 -3.49
C ILE A 94 -1.78 14.91 -4.69
N PRO A 95 -0.68 14.86 -5.45
CA PRO A 95 -0.48 15.69 -6.63
C PRO A 95 -1.31 15.19 -7.81
N THR A 96 -1.41 16.00 -8.86
CA THR A 96 -1.70 15.49 -10.20
C THR A 96 -0.60 14.52 -10.66
N CYS A 97 -0.90 13.63 -11.60
CA CYS A 97 0.09 12.78 -12.24
C CYS A 97 1.20 13.60 -12.90
N GLN A 98 0.86 14.73 -13.53
CA GLN A 98 1.82 15.63 -14.15
C GLN A 98 2.80 16.21 -13.11
N GLU A 99 2.26 16.83 -12.04
CA GLU A 99 3.07 17.39 -10.95
C GLU A 99 3.97 16.33 -10.29
N LEU A 100 3.48 15.10 -10.14
CA LEU A 100 4.25 13.99 -9.58
C LEU A 100 5.46 13.65 -10.47
N ILE A 101 5.24 13.45 -11.76
CA ILE A 101 6.30 13.06 -12.70
C ILE A 101 7.32 14.18 -12.87
N ASP A 102 6.85 15.43 -13.03
CA ASP A 102 7.75 16.58 -13.19
C ASP A 102 8.66 16.75 -11.97
N ARG A 103 8.11 16.62 -10.77
CA ARG A 103 8.87 16.68 -9.52
C ARG A 103 9.88 15.55 -9.43
N ILE A 104 9.50 14.29 -9.71
CA ILE A 104 10.43 13.15 -9.69
C ILE A 104 11.62 13.39 -10.62
N MET A 105 11.36 13.87 -11.85
CA MET A 105 12.42 14.11 -12.83
C MET A 105 13.34 15.26 -12.41
N ALA A 106 12.77 16.36 -11.92
CA ALA A 106 13.53 17.50 -11.44
C ALA A 106 14.40 17.17 -10.21
N GLU A 107 13.84 16.44 -9.24
CA GLU A 107 14.56 15.99 -8.05
C GLU A 107 15.69 15.00 -8.40
N ALA A 108 15.43 14.06 -9.32
CA ALA A 108 16.45 13.14 -9.81
C ALA A 108 17.61 13.89 -10.49
N GLU A 109 17.30 14.88 -11.34
CA GLU A 109 18.31 15.72 -11.98
C GLU A 109 19.14 16.51 -10.95
N ALA A 110 18.48 17.12 -9.96
CA ALA A 110 19.15 17.84 -8.89
C ALA A 110 20.07 16.93 -8.06
N ILE A 111 19.61 15.71 -7.71
CA ILE A 111 20.42 14.72 -7.00
C ILE A 111 21.68 14.39 -7.81
N ILE A 112 21.55 14.14 -9.11
CA ILE A 112 22.69 13.76 -9.96
C ILE A 112 23.65 14.94 -10.13
N ARG A 113 23.16 16.08 -10.62
CA ARG A 113 24.00 17.19 -11.07
C ARG A 113 24.52 18.06 -9.94
N GLN A 114 23.81 18.13 -8.81
CA GLN A 114 24.18 19.01 -7.69
C GLN A 114 24.74 18.18 -6.55
N ARG A 115 23.96 17.22 -6.01
CA ARG A 115 24.38 16.47 -4.83
C ARG A 115 25.54 15.52 -5.13
N LEU A 116 25.44 14.69 -6.17
CA LEU A 116 26.47 13.69 -6.47
C LEU A 116 27.72 14.32 -7.07
N CYS A 117 27.59 15.21 -8.05
CA CYS A 117 28.75 15.94 -8.61
C CYS A 117 29.43 16.82 -7.56
N GLY A 118 28.68 17.45 -6.65
CA GLY A 118 29.25 18.25 -5.57
C GLY A 118 30.18 17.48 -4.62
N PHE A 119 30.08 16.14 -4.56
CA PHE A 119 31.06 15.31 -3.84
C PHE A 119 32.38 15.12 -4.58
N LEU A 120 32.42 15.37 -5.89
CA LEU A 120 33.63 15.27 -6.72
C LEU A 120 34.38 16.59 -6.85
N ASP A 121 33.68 17.71 -6.66
CA ASP A 121 34.21 19.07 -6.82
C ASP A 121 34.85 19.64 -5.53
N GLY A 122 34.86 18.87 -4.43
CA GLY A 122 35.50 19.20 -3.14
C GLY A 122 36.81 18.47 -2.91
#